data_AF-A0A2V8NNA2-F1
#
_entry.id   AF-A0A2V8NNA2-F1
#
_cell.length_a   1.000
_cell.length_b   1.000
_cell.length_c   1.000
_cell.angle_alpha   90.00
_cell.angle_beta   90.00
_cell.angle_gamma   90.00
#
_symmetry.space_group_name_H-M   'P 1'
#
loop_
_entity.id
_entity.type
_entity.pdbx_description
1 polymer ?
#
loop_
_entity_poly.entity_id
_entity_poly.type
_entity_poly.pdbx_seq_one_letter_code
_entity_poly.pdbx_strand_id
1 'polypeptide(L)'
;MVPITAPGLGSATQNLIGACNAVKAAGPVTALSAQLAGLSTNCEPLPNFPGMFPVNPGPTVSINTSLASENRIDSGLVKVDYHLNAKHSLSGMYFISPGDGVFVDNPTLEIAGPWLTNQYARAQVGSGNWTWIPSSTVVNSLRAGYSHYYQVFQSVDHTQDPANYNYGGNTYHLYTGQTNPAYFGLPTFTFQGGFSFQLGLGWPKTVGPDGVYQITDTLSILRGKHVVKFGGEILVNQSTNDVTANTKGPLRFPNLQSFFSGIPFWRCRAGCLGVSTTRLQTSAELAR
;
A
#
# COMPACT_ATOMS: atom_id res chain seq x y z
N MET A 1 -20.89 1.05 -3.70
CA MET A 1 -22.18 0.54 -3.16
C MET A 1 -21.92 -0.17 -1.84
N VAL A 2 -22.56 0.24 -0.76
CA VAL A 2 -22.39 -0.27 0.60
C VAL A 2 -23.71 -0.78 1.20
N PRO A 3 -23.69 -1.67 2.20
CA PRO A 3 -24.90 -2.20 2.83
C PRO A 3 -25.75 -1.13 3.47
N ILE A 4 -27.06 -1.36 3.54
CA ILE A 4 -28.00 -0.57 4.33
C ILE A 4 -27.83 -0.94 5.81
N THR A 5 -27.84 0.05 6.69
CA THR A 5 -27.67 -0.15 8.14
C THR A 5 -28.94 0.17 8.94
N ALA A 6 -29.96 0.79 8.32
CA ALA A 6 -31.25 1.06 8.96
C ALA A 6 -32.14 -0.19 9.04
N PRO A 7 -32.86 -0.41 10.15
CA PRO A 7 -33.78 -1.54 10.30
C PRO A 7 -34.98 -1.42 9.35
N GLY A 8 -35.47 -2.56 8.85
CA GLY A 8 -36.68 -2.63 8.02
C GLY A 8 -36.56 -2.14 6.57
N LEU A 9 -35.37 -1.73 6.13
CA LEU A 9 -35.14 -1.24 4.76
C LEU A 9 -34.32 -2.24 3.91
N GLY A 10 -34.73 -2.43 2.66
CA GLY A 10 -34.05 -3.33 1.72
C GLY A 10 -34.22 -4.82 2.05
N SER A 11 -33.60 -5.69 1.25
CA SER A 11 -33.62 -7.14 1.47
C SER A 11 -32.47 -7.61 2.38
N ALA A 12 -32.51 -8.87 2.81
CA ALA A 12 -31.42 -9.50 3.55
C ALA A 12 -30.10 -9.60 2.75
N THR A 13 -30.09 -9.39 1.43
CA THR A 13 -28.85 -9.31 0.64
C THR A 13 -28.27 -7.91 0.57
N GLN A 14 -29.04 -6.88 0.95
CA GLN A 14 -28.67 -5.46 0.87
C GLN A 14 -28.45 -4.83 2.24
N ASN A 15 -29.00 -5.40 3.31
CA ASN A 15 -29.04 -4.82 4.65
C ASN A 15 -28.22 -5.64 5.66
N LEU A 16 -27.41 -4.98 6.50
CA LEU A 16 -26.62 -5.65 7.54
C LEU A 16 -27.48 -6.36 8.59
N ILE A 17 -28.48 -5.68 9.14
CA ILE A 17 -29.40 -6.23 10.15
C ILE A 17 -30.22 -7.37 9.54
N GLY A 18 -30.73 -7.18 8.32
CA GLY A 18 -31.46 -8.21 7.58
C GLY A 18 -30.62 -9.47 7.30
N ALA A 19 -29.37 -9.29 6.87
CA ALA A 19 -28.43 -10.39 6.64
C ALA A 19 -28.09 -11.14 7.94
N CYS A 20 -27.83 -10.41 9.02
CA CYS A 20 -27.57 -10.99 10.34
C CYS A 20 -28.76 -11.84 10.81
N ASN A 21 -29.99 -11.29 10.73
CA ASN A 21 -31.21 -12.01 11.13
C ASN A 21 -31.45 -13.27 10.29
N ALA A 22 -31.18 -13.20 8.98
CA ALA A 22 -31.27 -14.37 8.11
C ALA A 22 -30.28 -15.48 8.52
N VAL A 23 -29.05 -15.14 8.91
CA VAL A 23 -28.08 -16.10 9.43
C VAL A 23 -28.51 -16.64 10.78
N LYS A 24 -28.96 -15.77 11.70
CA LYS A 24 -29.45 -16.15 13.05
C LYS A 24 -30.59 -17.17 12.97
N ALA A 25 -31.49 -17.04 11.99
CA ALA A 25 -32.57 -17.99 11.76
C ALA A 25 -32.06 -19.35 11.25
N ALA A 26 -30.96 -19.37 10.49
CA ALA A 26 -30.37 -20.58 9.92
C ALA A 26 -29.31 -21.25 10.82
N GLY A 27 -28.75 -20.52 11.80
CA GLY A 27 -27.68 -21.00 12.67
C GLY A 27 -27.01 -19.89 13.48
N PRO A 28 -25.89 -20.19 14.17
CA PRO A 28 -25.19 -19.22 15.00
C PRO A 28 -24.53 -18.11 14.17
N VAL A 29 -24.68 -16.86 14.61
CA VAL A 29 -23.97 -15.69 14.06
C VAL A 29 -22.57 -15.62 14.66
N THR A 30 -21.56 -15.39 13.83
CA THR A 30 -20.17 -15.21 14.27
C THR A 30 -20.04 -13.90 15.05
N ALA A 31 -19.55 -13.99 16.30
CA ALA A 31 -19.44 -12.85 17.20
C ALA A 31 -18.55 -11.73 16.65
N LEU A 32 -17.40 -12.07 16.04
CA LEU A 32 -16.50 -11.11 15.42
C LEU A 32 -17.18 -10.37 14.26
N SER A 33 -17.86 -11.08 13.36
CA SER A 33 -18.59 -10.47 12.24
C SER A 33 -19.71 -9.52 12.72
N ALA A 34 -20.44 -9.90 13.77
CA ALA A 34 -21.44 -9.04 14.39
C ALA A 34 -20.80 -7.76 14.96
N GLN A 35 -19.71 -7.90 15.73
CA GLN A 35 -18.98 -6.76 16.32
C GLN A 35 -18.44 -5.81 15.24
N LEU A 36 -17.84 -6.35 14.18
CA LEU A 36 -17.32 -5.57 13.06
C LEU A 36 -18.42 -4.84 12.28
N ALA A 37 -19.64 -5.40 12.24
CA ALA A 37 -20.82 -4.73 11.70
C ALA A 37 -21.48 -3.74 12.68
N GLY A 38 -20.99 -3.63 13.92
CA GLY A 38 -21.59 -2.78 14.95
C GLY A 38 -22.89 -3.35 15.53
N LEU A 39 -23.08 -4.67 15.44
CA LEU A 39 -24.26 -5.39 15.94
C LEU A 39 -23.90 -6.34 17.09
N SER A 40 -24.86 -6.64 17.95
CA SER A 40 -24.79 -7.78 18.87
C SER A 40 -24.98 -9.10 18.10
N THR A 41 -24.65 -10.23 18.73
CA THR A 41 -24.96 -11.57 18.18
C THR A 41 -26.47 -11.83 18.04
N ASN A 42 -27.29 -10.99 18.66
CA ASN A 42 -28.74 -10.99 18.49
C ASN A 42 -29.22 -10.16 17.29
N CYS A 43 -28.30 -9.56 16.53
CA CYS A 43 -28.56 -8.69 15.37
C CYS A 43 -29.16 -7.31 15.72
N GLU A 44 -29.08 -6.93 16.99
CA GLU A 44 -29.46 -5.59 17.44
C GLU A 44 -28.26 -4.63 17.34
N PRO A 45 -28.46 -3.39 16.84
CA PRO A 45 -27.42 -2.36 16.84
C PRO A 45 -26.81 -2.10 18.22
N LEU A 46 -25.49 -2.02 18.27
CA LEU A 46 -24.78 -1.60 19.47
C LEU A 46 -24.81 -0.06 19.60
N PRO A 47 -24.72 0.48 20.83
CA PRO A 47 -24.63 1.92 21.04
C PRO A 47 -23.53 2.55 20.19
N ASN A 48 -23.84 3.66 19.52
CA ASN A 48 -22.95 4.41 18.62
C ASN A 48 -22.48 3.68 17.35
N PHE A 49 -23.06 2.52 16.97
CA PHE A 49 -22.71 1.77 15.76
C PHE A 49 -21.19 1.67 15.55
N PRO A 50 -20.45 1.02 16.48
CA PRO A 50 -18.99 1.10 16.49
C PRO A 50 -18.34 0.49 15.24
N GLY A 51 -19.10 -0.31 14.47
CA GLY A 51 -18.63 -1.12 13.36
C GLY A 51 -17.84 -0.39 12.27
N MET A 52 -17.10 -1.18 11.50
CA MET A 52 -16.25 -0.72 10.41
C MET A 52 -17.04 -0.39 9.13
N PHE A 53 -18.32 -0.75 9.07
CA PHE A 53 -19.18 -0.43 7.93
C PHE A 53 -19.67 1.01 8.05
N PRO A 54 -19.73 1.76 6.93
CA PRO A 54 -20.27 3.10 6.95
C PRO A 54 -21.76 3.07 7.27
N VAL A 55 -22.21 4.07 8.02
CA VAL A 55 -23.63 4.23 8.34
C VAL A 55 -24.40 4.58 7.06
N ASN A 56 -25.35 3.72 6.70
CA ASN A 56 -26.22 3.88 5.52
C ASN A 56 -27.70 3.84 5.93
N PRO A 57 -28.29 4.97 6.34
CA PRO A 57 -29.66 5.00 6.79
C PRO A 57 -30.67 5.03 5.64
N GLY A 58 -30.22 5.25 4.40
CA GLY A 58 -31.08 5.38 3.23
C GLY A 58 -31.56 4.04 2.67
N PRO A 59 -32.60 4.04 1.81
CA PRO A 59 -33.13 2.82 1.20
C PRO A 59 -32.27 2.30 0.03
N THR A 60 -31.17 2.97 -0.31
CA THR A 60 -30.28 2.62 -1.43
C THR A 60 -28.93 2.15 -0.91
N VAL A 61 -28.22 1.39 -1.73
CA VAL A 61 -26.85 0.93 -1.43
C VAL A 61 -25.79 1.95 -1.87
N SER A 62 -26.16 3.18 -2.19
CA SER A 62 -25.25 4.19 -2.73
C SER A 62 -24.91 5.24 -1.68
N ILE A 63 -23.64 5.30 -1.29
CA ILE A 63 -23.08 6.38 -0.46
C ILE A 63 -21.91 6.99 -1.22
N ASN A 64 -21.83 8.33 -1.19
CA ASN A 64 -20.66 9.07 -1.63
C ASN A 64 -19.70 9.25 -0.46
N THR A 65 -18.45 8.80 -0.62
CA THR A 65 -17.38 9.04 0.35
C THR A 65 -16.58 10.26 -0.12
N SER A 66 -16.31 11.21 0.78
CA SER A 66 -15.49 12.40 0.47
C SER A 66 -14.04 12.16 0.91
N LEU A 67 -13.42 11.13 0.35
CA LEU A 67 -12.01 10.85 0.57
C LEU A 67 -11.18 11.73 -0.39
N ALA A 68 -10.11 12.31 0.12
CA ALA A 68 -9.22 13.16 -0.66
C ALA A 68 -7.82 12.55 -0.68
N SER A 69 -7.18 12.59 -1.85
CA SER A 69 -5.75 12.33 -1.95
C SER A 69 -4.99 13.62 -1.66
N GLU A 70 -3.93 13.51 -0.87
CA GLU A 70 -2.98 14.58 -0.61
C GLU A 70 -1.59 14.10 -1.00
N ASN A 71 -0.81 14.96 -1.65
CA ASN A 71 0.55 14.65 -2.04
C ASN A 71 1.40 15.91 -1.92
N ARG A 72 2.55 15.77 -1.27
CA ARG A 72 3.55 16.80 -1.15
C ARG A 72 4.88 16.29 -1.64
N ILE A 73 5.53 17.07 -2.49
CA ILE A 73 6.88 16.78 -2.99
C ILE A 73 7.71 18.04 -2.82
N ASP A 74 8.79 17.93 -2.05
CA ASP A 74 9.74 19.02 -1.84
C ASP A 74 11.06 18.64 -2.54
N SER A 75 11.38 19.29 -3.66
CA SER A 75 12.59 18.97 -4.43
C SER A 75 13.66 20.05 -4.31
N GLY A 76 14.92 19.63 -4.33
CA GLY A 76 16.08 20.51 -4.32
C GLY A 76 17.15 20.06 -5.31
N LEU A 77 17.83 21.04 -5.91
CA LEU A 77 18.97 20.83 -6.80
C LEU A 77 20.08 21.80 -6.41
N VAL A 78 21.28 21.26 -6.23
CA VAL A 78 22.51 22.06 -6.21
C VAL A 78 23.38 21.67 -7.39
N LYS A 79 23.98 22.69 -8.00
CA LYS A 79 24.98 22.50 -9.05
C LYS A 79 26.18 23.40 -8.76
N VAL A 80 27.37 22.85 -8.93
CA VAL A 80 28.63 23.56 -8.76
C VAL A 80 29.48 23.32 -10.00
N ASP A 81 29.98 24.39 -10.59
CA ASP A 81 30.94 24.37 -11.68
C ASP A 81 32.20 25.09 -11.20
N TYR A 82 33.37 24.48 -11.36
CA TYR A 82 34.64 25.01 -10.85
C TYR A 82 35.80 24.75 -11.81
N HIS A 83 36.54 25.80 -12.12
CA HIS A 83 37.77 25.72 -12.92
C HIS A 83 38.98 25.74 -11.98
N LEU A 84 39.63 24.57 -11.80
CA LEU A 84 40.83 24.48 -10.96
C LEU A 84 41.99 25.26 -11.58
N ASN A 85 42.13 25.15 -12.90
CA ASN A 85 43.07 25.89 -13.73
C ASN A 85 42.67 25.76 -15.20
N ALA A 86 43.48 26.30 -16.11
CA ALA A 86 43.23 26.27 -17.56
C ALA A 86 43.09 24.85 -18.17
N LYS A 87 43.56 23.79 -17.47
CA LYS A 87 43.53 22.41 -17.95
C LYS A 87 42.51 21.53 -17.25
N HIS A 88 41.97 21.95 -16.10
CA HIS A 88 41.08 21.13 -15.29
C HIS A 88 39.79 21.88 -14.96
N SER A 89 38.68 21.32 -15.39
CA SER A 89 37.33 21.77 -15.05
C SER A 89 36.58 20.66 -14.34
N LEU A 90 35.95 20.97 -13.22
CA LEU A 90 35.06 20.09 -12.50
C LEU A 90 33.65 20.66 -12.53
N SER A 91 32.66 19.79 -12.67
CA SER A 91 31.28 20.11 -12.41
C SER A 91 30.61 18.99 -11.63
N GLY A 92 29.66 19.36 -10.79
CA GLY A 92 28.91 18.40 -9.99
C GLY A 92 27.49 18.88 -9.78
N MET A 93 26.58 17.93 -9.65
CA MET A 93 25.20 18.18 -9.27
C MET A 93 24.74 17.17 -8.23
N TYR A 94 23.84 17.61 -7.37
CA TYR A 94 23.10 16.73 -6.49
C TYR A 94 21.64 17.16 -6.46
N PHE A 95 20.76 16.21 -6.78
CA PHE A 95 19.32 16.36 -6.78
C PHE A 95 18.73 15.44 -5.71
N ILE A 96 17.76 15.96 -4.96
CA ILE A 96 16.99 15.20 -3.99
C ILE A 96 15.53 15.61 -4.07
N SER A 97 14.63 14.63 -4.01
CA SER A 97 13.20 14.84 -4.10
C SER A 97 12.44 13.84 -3.24
N PRO A 98 12.33 14.08 -1.92
CA PRO A 98 11.37 13.42 -1.07
C PRO A 98 9.95 13.85 -1.43
N GLY A 99 9.03 12.91 -1.32
CA GLY A 99 7.61 13.18 -1.33
C GLY A 99 6.86 12.18 -0.47
N ASP A 100 5.77 12.64 0.10
CA ASP A 100 4.86 11.86 0.91
C ASP A 100 3.42 12.23 0.56
N GLY A 101 2.52 11.26 0.73
CA GLY A 101 1.13 11.48 0.41
C GLY A 101 0.23 10.34 0.85
N VAL A 102 -1.04 10.69 0.99
CA VAL A 102 -2.12 9.74 1.23
C VAL A 102 -2.98 9.69 -0.03
N PHE A 103 -3.24 8.51 -0.55
CA PHE A 103 -3.89 8.31 -1.84
C PHE A 103 -5.13 7.43 -1.73
N VAL A 104 -6.17 7.88 -2.44
CA VAL A 104 -7.35 7.09 -2.77
C VAL A 104 -7.04 6.32 -4.06
N ASP A 105 -6.68 5.05 -3.93
CA ASP A 105 -6.32 4.18 -5.06
C ASP A 105 -7.53 3.83 -5.92
N ASN A 106 -8.70 3.69 -5.28
CA ASN A 106 -9.95 3.41 -5.96
C ASN A 106 -11.15 4.04 -5.23
N PRO A 107 -11.60 5.25 -5.65
CA PRO A 107 -12.67 5.98 -4.98
C PRO A 107 -14.03 5.26 -5.04
N THR A 108 -14.19 4.26 -5.92
CA THR A 108 -15.42 3.47 -6.00
C THR A 108 -15.48 2.34 -4.97
N LEU A 109 -14.34 2.00 -4.34
CA LEU A 109 -14.22 0.91 -3.36
C LEU A 109 -13.85 1.39 -1.96
N GLU A 110 -13.04 2.43 -1.84
CA GLU A 110 -12.51 2.88 -0.56
C GLU A 110 -13.51 3.78 0.18
N ILE A 111 -13.66 3.54 1.49
CA ILE A 111 -14.72 4.17 2.28
C ILE A 111 -14.25 4.84 3.56
N ALA A 112 -12.98 4.68 3.95
CA ALA A 112 -12.45 5.27 5.17
C ALA A 112 -10.98 5.65 5.04
N GLY A 113 -10.62 6.79 5.65
CA GLY A 113 -9.26 7.35 5.66
C GLY A 113 -8.16 6.41 6.19
N PRO A 114 -8.38 5.64 7.28
CA PRO A 114 -7.37 4.72 7.81
C PRO A 114 -6.92 3.61 6.84
N TRP A 115 -7.69 3.35 5.80
CA TRP A 115 -7.42 2.30 4.81
C TRP A 115 -7.02 2.87 3.46
N LEU A 116 -6.57 4.12 3.42
CA LEU A 116 -5.96 4.71 2.26
C LEU A 116 -4.48 4.33 2.18
N THR A 117 -3.91 4.47 0.98
CA THR A 117 -2.50 4.26 0.75
C THR A 117 -1.70 5.42 1.32
N ASN A 118 -0.85 5.13 2.30
CA ASN A 118 0.21 6.04 2.75
C ASN A 118 1.48 5.72 1.95
N GLN A 119 1.99 6.70 1.23
CA GLN A 119 3.15 6.56 0.38
C GLN A 119 4.25 7.52 0.79
N TYR A 120 5.48 7.01 0.79
CA TYR A 120 6.68 7.83 0.86
C TYR A 120 7.60 7.44 -0.30
N ALA A 121 8.14 8.41 -1.00
CA ALA A 121 9.09 8.20 -2.08
C ALA A 121 10.24 9.19 -1.97
N ARG A 122 11.44 8.76 -2.35
CA ARG A 122 12.61 9.62 -2.42
C ARG A 122 13.49 9.22 -3.60
N ALA A 123 13.65 10.16 -4.53
CA ALA A 123 14.66 10.08 -5.56
C ALA A 123 15.88 10.91 -5.17
N GLN A 124 17.07 10.38 -5.39
CA GLN A 124 18.34 11.10 -5.28
C GLN A 124 19.20 10.82 -6.50
N VAL A 125 19.83 11.84 -7.04
CA VAL A 125 20.80 11.71 -8.12
C VAL A 125 21.99 12.61 -7.82
N GLY A 126 23.16 12.01 -7.66
CA GLY A 126 24.43 12.71 -7.62
C GLY A 126 25.19 12.43 -8.91
N SER A 127 25.80 13.45 -9.50
CA SER A 127 26.76 13.23 -10.58
C SER A 127 27.89 14.25 -10.55
N GLY A 128 29.04 13.83 -11.06
CA GLY A 128 30.24 14.63 -11.23
C GLY A 128 30.84 14.40 -12.60
N ASN A 129 31.42 15.46 -13.16
CA ASN A 129 32.14 15.44 -14.41
C ASN A 129 33.49 16.15 -14.21
N TRP A 130 34.55 15.50 -14.65
CA TRP A 130 35.89 16.05 -14.71
C TRP A 130 36.34 16.10 -16.17
N THR A 131 36.67 17.30 -16.63
CA THR A 131 37.26 17.53 -17.95
C THR A 131 38.71 17.93 -17.78
N TRP A 132 39.60 17.15 -18.38
CA TRP A 132 41.03 17.37 -18.36
C TRP A 132 41.54 17.59 -19.78
N ILE A 133 42.20 18.73 -19.99
CA ILE A 133 42.74 19.18 -21.27
C ILE A 133 44.26 19.32 -21.11
N PRO A 134 45.02 18.22 -21.17
CA PRO A 134 46.48 18.29 -20.96
C PRO A 134 47.21 19.11 -22.05
N SER A 135 46.68 19.13 -23.27
CA SER A 135 47.18 19.88 -24.43
C SER A 135 46.01 20.37 -25.31
N SER A 136 46.28 21.21 -26.32
CA SER A 136 45.28 21.66 -27.29
C SER A 136 44.75 20.55 -28.22
N THR A 137 45.32 19.35 -28.14
CA THR A 137 45.00 18.20 -29.01
C THR A 137 44.42 17.01 -28.25
N VAL A 138 44.35 17.06 -26.92
CA VAL A 138 43.91 15.93 -26.10
C VAL A 138 42.90 16.41 -25.07
N VAL A 139 41.75 15.74 -25.00
CA VAL A 139 40.70 16.00 -24.01
C VAL A 139 40.24 14.68 -23.41
N ASN A 140 40.31 14.56 -22.09
CA ASN A 140 39.69 13.48 -21.34
C ASN A 140 38.46 14.01 -20.59
N SER A 141 37.38 13.23 -20.59
CA SER A 141 36.15 13.52 -19.86
C SER A 141 35.75 12.29 -19.07
N LEU A 142 35.91 12.37 -17.75
CA LEU A 142 35.44 11.38 -16.80
C LEU A 142 34.11 11.84 -16.19
N ARG A 143 33.12 10.97 -16.16
CA ARG A 143 31.84 11.20 -15.48
C ARG A 143 31.53 10.06 -14.55
N ALA A 144 31.08 10.39 -13.35
CA ALA A 144 30.59 9.42 -12.39
C ALA A 144 29.24 9.89 -11.86
N GLY A 145 28.34 8.95 -11.62
CA GLY A 145 27.01 9.23 -11.10
C GLY A 145 26.48 8.11 -10.22
N TYR A 146 25.61 8.49 -9.31
CA TYR A 146 24.84 7.59 -8.48
C TYR A 146 23.39 8.04 -8.48
N SER A 147 22.49 7.14 -8.87
CA SER A 147 21.04 7.34 -8.77
C SER A 147 20.47 6.38 -7.74
N HIS A 148 19.60 6.88 -6.88
CA HIS A 148 18.98 6.11 -5.82
C HIS A 148 17.49 6.38 -5.76
N TYR A 149 16.71 5.31 -5.67
CA TYR A 149 15.26 5.37 -5.54
C TYR A 149 14.80 4.49 -4.40
N TYR A 150 13.92 5.05 -3.57
CA TYR A 150 13.27 4.34 -2.48
C TYR A 150 11.82 4.79 -2.40
N GLN A 151 10.89 3.85 -2.36
CA GLN A 151 9.47 4.12 -2.27
C GLN A 151 8.78 3.03 -1.47
N VAL A 152 7.90 3.45 -0.56
CA VAL A 152 7.09 2.55 0.26
C VAL A 152 5.63 2.89 0.04
N PHE A 153 4.82 1.84 -0.05
CA PHE A 153 3.36 1.88 -0.02
C PHE A 153 2.94 1.10 1.22
N GLN A 154 2.20 1.76 2.10
CA GLN A 154 1.61 1.18 3.30
C GLN A 154 0.16 1.63 3.37
N SER A 155 -0.63 1.05 4.27
CA SER A 155 -1.91 1.67 4.64
C SER A 155 -1.68 2.70 5.75
N VAL A 156 -2.58 3.67 5.89
CA VAL A 156 -2.50 4.65 7.00
C VAL A 156 -2.49 3.94 8.36
N ASP A 157 -3.24 2.85 8.50
CA ASP A 157 -3.30 2.01 9.70
C ASP A 157 -2.17 0.96 9.85
N HIS A 158 -1.10 1.02 9.04
CA HIS A 158 -0.06 -0.04 9.00
C HIS A 158 0.67 -0.30 10.34
N THR A 159 0.56 0.60 11.33
CA THR A 159 1.15 0.41 12.66
C THR A 159 0.18 -0.26 13.64
N GLN A 160 -1.08 -0.49 13.27
CA GLN A 160 -2.10 -1.08 14.13
C GLN A 160 -2.00 -2.62 14.09
N ASP A 161 -1.73 -3.23 15.23
CA ASP A 161 -1.80 -4.68 15.37
C ASP A 161 -3.24 -5.15 15.13
N PRO A 162 -3.51 -6.06 14.17
CA PRO A 162 -4.85 -6.57 13.92
C PRO A 162 -5.47 -7.25 15.16
N ALA A 163 -4.66 -7.84 16.05
CA ALA A 163 -5.15 -8.43 17.29
C ALA A 163 -5.65 -7.38 18.31
N ASN A 164 -5.28 -6.11 18.15
CA ASN A 164 -5.66 -4.99 19.03
C ASN A 164 -6.01 -3.75 18.20
N TYR A 165 -6.83 -3.93 17.16
CA TYR A 165 -7.07 -2.91 16.15
C TYR A 165 -8.04 -1.84 16.63
N ASN A 166 -7.62 -0.57 16.68
CA ASN A 166 -8.49 0.53 17.07
C ASN A 166 -9.20 1.17 15.85
N TYR A 167 -10.51 1.31 15.93
CA TYR A 167 -11.31 2.02 14.93
C TYR A 167 -12.51 2.71 15.58
N GLY A 168 -12.72 4.00 15.27
CA GLY A 168 -13.87 4.76 15.80
C GLY A 168 -13.97 4.79 17.33
N GLY A 169 -12.84 4.73 18.04
CA GLY A 169 -12.80 4.70 19.51
C GLY A 169 -13.05 3.32 20.14
N ASN A 170 -13.17 2.26 19.34
CA ASN A 170 -13.39 0.89 19.79
C ASN A 170 -12.20 -0.02 19.41
N THR A 171 -11.95 -1.06 20.21
CA THR A 171 -10.91 -2.05 19.93
C THR A 171 -11.50 -3.35 19.43
N TYR A 172 -10.94 -3.85 18.31
CA TYR A 172 -11.30 -5.08 17.64
C TYR A 172 -10.16 -6.08 17.75
N HIS A 173 -10.49 -7.36 17.96
CA HIS A 173 -9.51 -8.42 18.09
C HIS A 173 -9.60 -9.35 16.87
N LEU A 174 -8.82 -9.02 15.83
CA LEU A 174 -8.75 -9.77 14.58
C LEU A 174 -7.50 -10.65 14.59
N TYR A 175 -7.67 -11.92 14.94
CA TYR A 175 -6.55 -12.89 14.97
C TYR A 175 -6.26 -13.41 13.56
N THR A 176 -5.48 -12.65 12.78
CA THR A 176 -5.10 -13.01 11.39
C THR A 176 -3.92 -13.97 11.32
N GLY A 177 -3.21 -14.20 12.44
CA GLY A 177 -1.96 -14.95 12.49
C GLY A 177 -0.73 -14.17 12.02
N GLN A 178 -0.90 -12.90 11.62
CA GLN A 178 0.20 -12.02 11.25
C GLN A 178 0.90 -11.48 12.51
N THR A 179 2.20 -11.74 12.63
CA THR A 179 3.02 -11.30 13.78
C THR A 179 4.11 -10.32 13.39
N ASN A 180 4.39 -10.15 12.10
CA ASN A 180 5.40 -9.20 11.61
C ASN A 180 4.80 -7.78 11.56
N PRO A 181 5.35 -6.82 12.32
CA PRO A 181 4.88 -5.44 12.31
C PRO A 181 4.92 -4.75 10.94
N ALA A 182 5.78 -5.21 10.02
CA ALA A 182 5.81 -4.71 8.65
C ALA A 182 4.51 -4.97 7.87
N TYR A 183 3.71 -5.95 8.31
CA TYR A 183 2.48 -6.40 7.66
C TYR A 183 1.22 -6.14 8.53
N PHE A 184 1.30 -5.23 9.49
CA PHE A 184 0.19 -4.81 10.34
C PHE A 184 -0.81 -3.91 9.60
N GLY A 185 -1.97 -3.67 10.22
CA GLY A 185 -3.13 -2.99 9.64
C GLY A 185 -4.27 -3.95 9.29
N LEU A 186 -5.44 -3.39 8.95
CA LEU A 186 -6.63 -4.18 8.64
C LEU A 186 -6.47 -4.89 7.29
N PRO A 187 -6.65 -6.23 7.22
CA PRO A 187 -6.66 -6.94 5.95
C PRO A 187 -7.82 -6.48 5.07
N THR A 188 -7.65 -6.54 3.75
CA THR A 188 -8.71 -6.14 2.83
C THR A 188 -9.90 -7.09 2.92
N PHE A 189 -11.09 -6.58 3.25
CA PHE A 189 -12.34 -7.33 3.21
C PHE A 189 -13.14 -6.86 2.00
N THR A 190 -13.47 -7.79 1.11
CA THR A 190 -14.26 -7.52 -0.09
C THR A 190 -15.55 -8.32 -0.08
N PHE A 191 -16.61 -7.73 -0.62
CA PHE A 191 -17.95 -8.32 -0.63
C PHE A 191 -18.44 -8.47 -2.07
N GLN A 192 -18.84 -9.69 -2.44
CA GLN A 192 -19.60 -9.93 -3.65
C GLN A 192 -21.11 -9.81 -3.35
N GLY A 193 -21.96 -9.93 -4.38
CA GLY A 193 -23.42 -9.87 -4.20
C GLY A 193 -24.01 -8.47 -4.42
N GLY A 194 -23.43 -7.67 -5.33
CA GLY A 194 -23.94 -6.35 -5.70
C GLY A 194 -23.35 -5.20 -4.90
N PHE A 195 -22.34 -5.46 -4.08
CA PHE A 195 -21.57 -4.43 -3.39
C PHE A 195 -20.30 -4.06 -4.16
N SER A 196 -19.88 -2.81 -3.98
CA SER A 196 -18.65 -2.24 -4.54
C SER A 196 -18.07 -1.36 -3.46
N PHE A 197 -17.42 -1.99 -2.49
CA PHE A 197 -16.65 -1.36 -1.42
C PHE A 197 -15.65 -2.38 -0.85
N GLN A 198 -14.66 -1.88 -0.11
CA GLN A 198 -13.74 -2.68 0.67
C GLN A 198 -13.54 -2.07 2.06
N LEU A 199 -13.26 -2.93 3.04
CA LEU A 199 -12.67 -2.53 4.31
C LEU A 199 -11.18 -2.88 4.27
N GLY A 200 -10.34 -2.12 4.97
CA GLY A 200 -8.90 -2.39 4.99
C GLY A 200 -8.22 -2.21 3.63
N LEU A 201 -6.94 -2.55 3.56
CA LEU A 201 -6.13 -2.39 2.36
C LEU A 201 -5.00 -3.41 2.29
N GLY A 202 -4.63 -3.82 1.07
CA GLY A 202 -3.74 -4.95 0.82
C GLY A 202 -2.24 -4.64 0.83
N TRP A 203 -1.84 -3.36 0.90
CA TRP A 203 -0.43 -2.98 1.05
C TRP A 203 0.15 -3.55 2.36
N PRO A 204 1.45 -3.88 2.43
CA PRO A 204 2.56 -3.05 1.96
C PRO A 204 3.21 -3.43 0.61
N LYS A 205 4.02 -2.52 0.09
CA LYS A 205 4.98 -2.74 -1.01
C LYS A 205 6.16 -1.80 -0.82
N THR A 206 7.38 -2.32 -0.94
CA THR A 206 8.61 -1.53 -0.88
C THR A 206 9.37 -1.69 -2.19
N VAL A 207 9.63 -0.57 -2.85
CA VAL A 207 10.48 -0.46 -4.03
C VAL A 207 11.78 0.18 -3.59
N GLY A 208 12.88 -0.53 -3.80
CA GLY A 208 14.20 -0.19 -3.35
C GLY A 208 14.46 -0.53 -1.89
N PRO A 209 15.61 -0.09 -1.35
CA PRO A 209 16.58 0.81 -1.97
C PRO A 209 17.19 0.25 -3.26
N ASP A 210 16.87 0.90 -4.39
CA ASP A 210 17.47 0.64 -5.69
C ASP A 210 18.62 1.63 -5.88
N GLY A 211 19.72 1.16 -6.46
CA GLY A 211 20.94 1.94 -6.62
C GLY A 211 21.58 1.69 -7.96
N VAL A 212 21.90 2.76 -8.68
CA VAL A 212 22.59 2.70 -9.97
C VAL A 212 23.86 3.52 -9.89
N TYR A 213 25.02 2.87 -9.97
CA TYR A 213 26.30 3.52 -10.15
C TYR A 213 26.68 3.51 -11.62
N GLN A 214 27.08 4.65 -12.16
CA GLN A 214 27.53 4.77 -13.55
C GLN A 214 28.85 5.54 -13.60
N ILE A 215 29.85 4.97 -14.25
CA ILE A 215 31.13 5.62 -14.53
C ILE A 215 31.39 5.53 -16.02
N THR A 216 31.67 6.67 -16.65
CA THR A 216 32.02 6.75 -18.08
C THR A 216 33.28 7.57 -18.25
N ASP A 217 34.21 7.10 -19.07
CA ASP A 217 35.39 7.85 -19.47
C ASP A 217 35.45 7.96 -20.99
N THR A 218 35.86 9.11 -21.49
CA THR A 218 36.07 9.34 -22.91
C THR A 218 37.32 10.17 -23.15
N LEU A 219 38.25 9.62 -23.92
CA LEU A 219 39.46 10.30 -24.38
C LEU A 219 39.34 10.64 -25.87
N SER A 220 39.53 11.92 -26.20
CA SER A 220 39.53 12.46 -27.56
C SER A 220 40.91 12.99 -27.91
N ILE A 221 41.45 12.56 -29.06
CA ILE A 221 42.78 12.95 -29.55
C ILE A 221 42.64 13.52 -30.97
N LEU A 222 43.16 14.73 -31.17
CA LEU A 222 43.28 15.40 -32.46
C LEU A 222 44.70 15.22 -33.00
N ARG A 223 44.83 14.68 -34.21
CA ARG A 223 46.11 14.59 -34.93
C ARG A 223 45.94 15.08 -36.36
N GLY A 224 46.42 16.29 -36.63
CA GLY A 224 46.22 16.96 -37.91
C GLY A 224 44.73 17.20 -38.19
N LYS A 225 44.21 16.64 -39.30
CA LYS A 225 42.79 16.72 -39.69
C LYS A 225 41.93 15.57 -39.15
N HIS A 226 42.49 14.69 -38.32
CA HIS A 226 41.81 13.50 -37.82
C HIS A 226 41.50 13.61 -36.32
N VAL A 227 40.32 13.14 -35.92
CA VAL A 227 39.91 12.97 -34.52
C VAL A 227 39.70 11.49 -34.25
N VAL A 228 40.31 10.98 -33.20
CA VAL A 228 40.07 9.64 -32.68
C VAL A 228 39.49 9.76 -31.27
N LYS A 229 38.40 9.03 -31.00
CA LYS A 229 37.76 8.97 -29.68
C LYS A 229 37.63 7.53 -29.23
N PHE A 230 37.91 7.27 -27.97
CA PHE A 230 37.71 5.97 -27.33
C PHE A 230 37.34 6.18 -25.87
N GLY A 231 36.70 5.19 -25.27
CA GLY A 231 36.16 5.29 -23.92
C GLY A 231 35.54 3.98 -23.46
N GLY A 232 35.02 4.01 -22.24
CA GLY A 232 34.36 2.86 -21.62
C GLY A 232 33.31 3.29 -20.61
N GLU A 233 32.39 2.37 -20.31
CA GLU A 233 31.31 2.56 -19.35
C GLU A 233 31.22 1.36 -18.42
N ILE A 234 31.01 1.65 -17.13
CA ILE A 234 30.63 0.67 -16.12
C ILE A 234 29.30 1.12 -15.52
N LEU A 235 28.31 0.23 -15.57
CA LEU A 235 26.99 0.42 -14.98
C LEU A 235 26.72 -0.72 -13.98
N VAL A 236 26.45 -0.37 -12.73
CA VAL A 236 26.09 -1.33 -11.69
C VAL A 236 24.69 -1.02 -11.21
N ASN A 237 23.76 -1.96 -11.45
CA ASN A 237 22.39 -1.87 -11.00
C ASN A 237 22.18 -2.79 -9.78
N GLN A 238 21.67 -2.23 -8.70
CA GLN A 238 21.30 -2.93 -7.48
C GLN A 238 19.81 -2.74 -7.23
N SER A 239 19.13 -3.82 -6.87
CA SER A 239 17.73 -3.75 -6.47
C SER A 239 17.45 -4.67 -5.29
N THR A 240 16.68 -4.14 -4.34
CA THR A 240 16.27 -4.84 -3.10
C THR A 240 14.75 -4.80 -2.90
N ASN A 241 14.02 -4.75 -4.01
CA ASN A 241 12.55 -4.67 -4.03
C ASN A 241 11.89 -5.77 -3.20
N ASP A 242 10.93 -5.39 -2.37
CA ASP A 242 10.05 -6.29 -1.63
C ASP A 242 8.58 -5.94 -1.93
N VAL A 243 8.03 -6.63 -2.92
CA VAL A 243 6.66 -6.38 -3.41
C VAL A 243 5.71 -7.40 -2.79
N THR A 244 5.28 -7.11 -1.56
CA THR A 244 4.48 -8.00 -0.71
C THR A 244 3.02 -7.55 -0.59
N ALA A 245 2.30 -7.52 -1.71
CA ALA A 245 0.86 -7.27 -1.66
C ALA A 245 0.12 -8.42 -0.95
N ASN A 246 -0.92 -8.08 -0.20
CA ASN A 246 -1.86 -8.99 0.47
C ASN A 246 -1.25 -9.86 1.61
N THR A 247 -0.10 -9.48 2.16
CA THR A 247 0.51 -10.18 3.31
C THR A 247 -0.29 -10.13 4.60
N LYS A 248 -1.31 -9.27 4.66
CA LYS A 248 -2.29 -9.19 5.74
C LYS A 248 -3.33 -10.34 5.73
N GLY A 249 -3.45 -11.07 4.62
CA GLY A 249 -4.45 -12.12 4.44
C GLY A 249 -5.84 -11.56 4.06
N PRO A 250 -6.06 -11.18 2.79
CA PRO A 250 -7.33 -10.60 2.36
C PRO A 250 -8.47 -11.59 2.49
N LEU A 251 -9.63 -11.11 2.93
CA LEU A 251 -10.85 -11.87 3.05
C LEU A 251 -11.85 -11.44 1.98
N ARG A 252 -12.50 -12.41 1.37
CA ARG A 252 -13.56 -12.17 0.40
C ARG A 252 -14.81 -12.87 0.86
N PHE A 253 -15.95 -12.20 0.85
CA PHE A 253 -17.23 -12.78 1.21
C PHE A 253 -18.16 -12.78 -0.01
N PRO A 254 -18.84 -13.91 -0.33
CA PRO A 254 -19.79 -13.96 -1.44
C PRO A 254 -20.99 -13.03 -1.29
N ASN A 255 -21.39 -12.75 -0.05
CA ASN A 255 -22.51 -11.90 0.35
C ASN A 255 -22.42 -11.59 1.86
N LEU A 256 -23.34 -10.78 2.39
CA LEU A 256 -23.37 -10.41 3.80
C LEU A 256 -23.68 -11.59 4.73
N GLN A 257 -24.51 -12.53 4.29
CA GLN A 257 -24.83 -13.72 5.09
C GLN A 257 -23.60 -14.60 5.32
N SER A 258 -22.76 -14.78 4.29
CA SER A 258 -21.47 -15.46 4.41
C SER A 258 -20.49 -14.73 5.35
N PHE A 259 -20.54 -13.40 5.38
CA PHE A 259 -19.80 -12.61 6.36
C PHE A 259 -20.29 -12.88 7.79
N PHE A 260 -21.60 -12.82 8.05
CA PHE A 260 -22.16 -13.08 9.38
C PHE A 260 -22.03 -14.54 9.84
N SER A 261 -21.95 -15.51 8.92
CA SER A 261 -21.63 -16.90 9.26
C SER A 261 -20.14 -17.18 9.41
N GLY A 262 -19.28 -16.19 9.13
CA GLY A 262 -17.82 -16.30 9.24
C GLY A 262 -17.19 -17.20 8.18
N ILE A 263 -17.81 -17.33 7.00
CA ILE A 263 -17.39 -18.22 5.92
C ILE A 263 -16.94 -17.38 4.71
N PRO A 264 -15.63 -17.07 4.59
CA PRO A 264 -15.12 -16.39 3.40
C PRO A 264 -15.16 -17.31 2.16
N PHE A 265 -15.12 -16.71 0.98
CA PHE A 265 -14.98 -17.37 -0.31
C PHE A 265 -13.58 -18.00 -0.43
N TRP A 266 -13.52 -19.33 -0.39
CA TRP A 266 -12.29 -20.07 -0.60
C TRP A 266 -12.12 -20.44 -2.08
N ARG A 267 -11.18 -19.76 -2.75
CA ARG A 267 -10.58 -20.27 -3.99
C ARG A 267 -9.16 -20.76 -3.70
N CYS A 268 -9.04 -21.88 -2.99
CA CYS A 268 -7.81 -22.67 -3.06
C CYS A 268 -7.75 -23.32 -4.45
N ARG A 269 -7.01 -22.74 -5.40
CA ARG A 269 -6.55 -23.50 -6.57
C ARG A 269 -5.52 -24.50 -6.05
N ALA A 270 -5.89 -25.79 -6.05
CA ALA A 270 -5.07 -26.99 -5.88
C ALA A 270 -3.73 -26.82 -5.13
N GLY A 271 -3.68 -27.18 -3.84
CA GLY A 271 -2.39 -27.39 -3.17
C GLY A 271 -2.35 -27.27 -1.64
N CYS A 272 -3.33 -26.64 -0.98
CA CYS A 272 -3.31 -26.54 0.48
C CYS A 272 -3.92 -27.78 1.14
N LEU A 273 -3.08 -28.79 1.38
CA LEU A 273 -3.33 -29.82 2.37
C LEU A 273 -3.17 -29.22 3.78
N GLY A 274 -4.24 -29.23 4.57
CA GLY A 274 -4.16 -29.17 6.03
C GLY A 274 -4.18 -27.79 6.68
N VAL A 275 -5.24 -27.00 6.49
CA VAL A 275 -5.67 -26.03 7.51
C VAL A 275 -7.18 -26.15 7.67
N SER A 276 -7.60 -26.59 8.86
CA SER A 276 -9.01 -26.71 9.27
C SER A 276 -9.75 -25.39 9.05
N THR A 277 -10.99 -25.48 8.55
CA THR A 277 -12.01 -24.42 8.44
C THR A 277 -11.75 -23.23 9.37
N THR A 278 -11.00 -22.24 8.90
CA THR A 278 -10.71 -21.04 9.70
C THR A 278 -11.91 -20.11 9.58
N ARG A 279 -12.85 -20.29 10.51
CA ARG A 279 -13.89 -19.31 10.81
C ARG A 279 -13.21 -18.02 11.29
N LEU A 280 -13.86 -16.87 11.14
CA LEU A 280 -13.43 -15.65 11.85
C LEU A 280 -13.64 -15.89 13.35
N GLN A 281 -12.61 -16.40 14.05
CA GLN A 281 -12.72 -16.82 15.45
C GLN A 281 -12.38 -15.66 16.39
N THR A 282 -13.20 -15.52 17.43
CA THR A 282 -12.84 -14.76 18.65
C THR A 282 -12.08 -15.68 19.60
N SER A 283 -11.28 -15.12 20.52
CA SER A 283 -10.51 -15.85 21.53
C SER A 283 -11.32 -16.86 22.37
N ALA A 284 -12.65 -16.71 22.45
CA ALA A 284 -13.55 -17.66 23.12
C ALA A 284 -13.69 -19.02 22.39
N GLU A 285 -13.38 -19.13 21.10
CA GLU A 285 -13.45 -20.39 20.33
C GLU A 285 -12.12 -21.19 20.34
N LEU A 286 -11.02 -20.60 20.82
CA LEU A 286 -9.71 -21.25 20.95
C LEU A 286 -9.53 -22.01 22.28
N ALA A 287 -10.48 -21.89 23.20
CA ALA A 287 -10.42 -22.47 24.55
C ALA A 287 -11.38 -23.67 24.75
N ARG A 288 -11.71 -24.40 23.69
CA ARG A 288 -12.39 -25.70 23.77
C ARG A 288 -11.70 -26.74 22.91
#